data_AF-A0A960SVD3-F1
#
_entry.id   AF-A0A960SVD3-F1
#
_cell.length_a   1.000
_cell.length_b   1.000
_cell.length_c   1.000
_cell.angle_alpha   90.00
_cell.angle_beta   90.00
_cell.angle_gamma   90.00
#
_symmetry.space_group_name_H-M   'P 1'
#
loop_
_entity.id
_entity.type
_entity.pdbx_description
1 polymer ?
#
loop_
_entity_poly.entity_id
_entity_poly.type
_entity_poly.pdbx_seq_one_letter_code
_entity_poly.pdbx_strand_id
1 'polypeptide(L)'
;MAMIGDRLPLPVLREIPSGLYLDAGDLGEVLLPRREVPDEWETGAKIEVFLHHDSEDRPVATRQMPKVLPGCFGKLTCVEVNRVGAFLDWGLAKDLMVPFREQRSRMKPGSTYVVHVHVDE
;
A
#
# COMPACT_ATOMS: atom_id res chain seq x y z
N MET A 1 4.60 -16.65 -5.85
CA MET A 1 5.43 -15.55 -5.31
C MET A 1 4.51 -14.52 -4.69
N ALA A 2 4.98 -13.79 -3.68
CA ALA A 2 4.30 -12.59 -3.21
C ALA A 2 4.63 -11.43 -4.17
N MET A 3 3.62 -10.66 -4.55
CA MET A 3 3.76 -9.49 -5.42
C MET A 3 3.18 -8.24 -4.74
N ILE A 4 3.63 -7.06 -5.16
CA ILE A 4 3.01 -5.79 -4.75
C ILE A 4 1.55 -5.77 -5.22
N GLY A 5 0.65 -5.37 -4.32
CA GLY A 5 -0.79 -5.45 -4.55
C GLY A 5 -1.43 -6.75 -4.11
N ASP A 6 -0.65 -7.76 -3.72
CA ASP A 6 -1.21 -9.00 -3.18
C ASP A 6 -1.65 -8.83 -1.73
N ARG A 7 -2.68 -9.60 -1.38
CA ARG A 7 -3.08 -9.87 0.00
C ARG A 7 -2.81 -11.34 0.31
N LEU A 8 -1.88 -11.60 1.20
CA LEU A 8 -1.48 -12.96 1.53
C LEU A 8 -0.89 -13.07 2.94
N PRO A 9 -0.93 -14.26 3.53
CA PRO A 9 -0.28 -14.53 4.81
C PRO A 9 1.23 -14.74 4.64
N LEU A 10 2.04 -13.91 5.30
CA LEU A 10 3.51 -14.01 5.29
C LEU A 10 4.05 -14.44 6.66
N PRO A 11 5.06 -15.34 6.72
CA PRO A 11 5.62 -15.79 7.97
C PRO A 11 6.53 -14.72 8.61
N VAL A 12 6.45 -14.59 9.93
CA VAL A 12 7.31 -13.70 10.72
C VAL A 12 8.74 -14.25 10.77
N LEU A 13 9.72 -13.41 10.45
CA LEU A 13 11.14 -13.75 10.54
C LEU A 13 11.74 -13.31 11.88
N ARG A 14 11.55 -12.04 12.25
CA ARG A 14 12.10 -11.44 13.47
C ARG A 14 11.40 -10.14 13.86
N GLU A 15 11.48 -9.80 15.13
CA GLU A 15 11.10 -8.48 15.65
C GLU A 15 12.27 -7.50 15.64
N ILE A 16 11.96 -6.24 15.37
CA ILE A 16 12.84 -5.09 15.54
C ILE A 16 12.04 -3.94 16.19
N PRO A 17 12.69 -2.88 16.70
CA PRO A 17 11.97 -1.77 17.35
C PRO A 17 10.87 -1.12 16.50
N SER A 18 11.02 -1.11 15.17
CA SER A 18 10.03 -0.53 14.25
C SER A 18 8.92 -1.50 13.81
N GLY A 19 8.94 -2.78 14.22
CA GLY A 19 7.91 -3.75 13.88
C GLY A 19 8.43 -5.17 13.62
N LEU A 20 7.81 -5.88 12.69
CA LEU A 20 8.19 -7.25 12.32
C LEU A 20 8.71 -7.30 10.89
N TYR A 21 9.80 -8.03 10.67
CA TYR A 21 10.16 -8.44 9.31
C TYR A 21 9.39 -9.72 8.95
N LEU A 22 8.75 -9.72 7.79
CA LEU A 22 8.03 -10.84 7.21
C LEU A 22 8.75 -11.31 5.95
N ASP A 23 8.70 -12.62 5.69
CA ASP A 23 9.25 -13.20 4.46
C ASP A 23 8.27 -13.02 3.29
N ALA A 24 8.63 -12.18 2.32
CA ALA A 24 7.86 -11.99 1.09
C ALA A 24 8.46 -12.75 -0.11
N GLY A 25 9.33 -13.75 0.14
CA GLY A 25 9.98 -14.54 -0.91
C GLY A 25 10.86 -13.66 -1.79
N ASP A 26 10.54 -13.59 -3.09
CA ASP A 26 11.34 -12.85 -4.08
C ASP A 26 11.36 -11.33 -3.86
N LEU A 27 10.36 -10.77 -3.16
CA LEU A 27 10.39 -9.36 -2.71
C LEU A 27 11.36 -9.13 -1.54
N GLY A 28 11.94 -10.21 -0.99
CA GLY A 28 12.82 -10.18 0.17
C GLY A 28 12.04 -10.03 1.47
N GLU A 29 12.65 -9.34 2.43
CA GLU A 29 12.06 -9.09 3.74
C GLU A 29 11.29 -7.77 3.73
N VAL A 30 10.02 -7.81 4.12
CA VAL A 30 9.17 -6.62 4.19
C VAL A 30 8.84 -6.28 5.64
N LEU A 31 8.79 -4.99 5.95
CA LEU A 31 8.46 -4.51 7.29
C LEU A 31 6.94 -4.42 7.47
N LEU A 32 6.42 -5.05 8.51
CA LEU A 32 5.11 -4.76 9.11
C LEU A 32 5.33 -3.75 10.26
N PRO A 33 4.84 -2.50 10.14
CA PRO A 33 5.08 -1.46 11.14
C PRO A 33 4.54 -1.83 12.53
N ARG A 34 5.24 -1.39 13.58
CA ARG A 34 4.92 -1.72 14.99
C ARG A 34 3.47 -1.45 15.38
N ARG A 35 2.86 -0.40 14.83
CA ARG A 35 1.45 -0.02 15.07
C ARG A 35 0.43 -1.03 14.55
N GLU A 36 0.85 -1.94 13.66
CA GLU A 36 -0.01 -2.94 13.00
C GLU A 36 0.30 -4.37 13.47
N VAL A 37 1.38 -4.55 14.25
CA VAL A 37 1.74 -5.84 14.84
C VAL A 37 0.61 -6.30 15.77
N PRO A 38 0.07 -7.52 15.61
CA PRO A 38 -0.95 -8.07 16.52
C PRO A 38 -0.39 -8.22 17.94
N ASP A 39 -1.29 -8.27 18.93
CA ASP A 39 -0.90 -8.40 20.34
C ASP A 39 -0.16 -9.71 20.63
N GLU A 40 -0.58 -10.78 19.95
CA GLU A 40 0.01 -12.12 20.04
C GLU A 40 0.55 -12.55 18.68
N TRP A 41 1.81 -12.97 18.63
CA TRP A 41 2.46 -13.56 17.46
C TRP A 41 3.68 -14.38 17.90
N GLU A 42 4.13 -15.29 17.04
CA GLU A 42 5.34 -16.07 17.24
C GLU A 42 6.17 -16.07 15.96
N THR A 43 7.49 -16.24 16.07
CA THR A 43 8.36 -16.41 14.90
C THR A 43 7.89 -17.62 14.06
N GLY A 44 7.78 -17.43 12.74
CA GLY A 44 7.26 -18.42 11.81
C GLY A 44 5.73 -18.43 11.68
N ALA A 45 4.99 -17.79 12.59
CA ALA A 45 3.55 -17.61 12.44
C ALA A 45 3.27 -16.72 11.22
N LYS A 46 2.17 -16.98 10.51
CA LYS A 46 1.80 -16.20 9.33
C LYS A 46 0.84 -15.07 9.68
N ILE A 47 1.15 -13.87 9.22
CA ILE A 47 0.30 -12.69 9.38
C ILE A 47 -0.25 -12.32 8.02
N GLU A 48 -1.58 -12.19 7.92
CA GLU A 48 -2.24 -11.72 6.71
C GLU A 48 -1.99 -10.23 6.51
N VAL A 49 -1.35 -9.89 5.39
CA VAL A 49 -0.94 -8.53 5.07
C VAL A 49 -1.25 -8.21 3.60
N PHE A 50 -1.36 -6.92 3.32
CA PHE A 50 -1.34 -6.35 1.99
C PHE A 50 0.04 -5.77 1.71
N LEU A 51 0.59 -6.05 0.53
CA LEU A 51 1.91 -5.55 0.12
C LEU A 51 1.78 -4.30 -0.74
N HIS A 52 2.48 -3.23 -0.36
CA HIS A 52 2.54 -1.99 -1.13
C HIS A 52 3.90 -1.31 -1.01
N HIS A 53 4.10 -0.24 -1.76
CA HIS A 53 5.27 0.63 -1.61
C HIS A 53 5.00 1.76 -0.61
N ASP A 54 5.94 2.04 0.28
CA ASP A 54 5.89 3.23 1.13
C ASP A 54 6.21 4.52 0.34
N SER A 55 6.36 5.64 1.04
CA SER A 55 6.71 6.93 0.45
C SER A 55 8.15 7.01 -0.10
N GLU A 56 9.03 6.08 0.30
CA GLU A 56 10.41 5.95 -0.18
C GLU A 56 10.53 4.86 -1.26
N ASP A 57 9.40 4.38 -1.78
CA ASP A 57 9.31 3.34 -2.81
C ASP A 57 9.86 1.97 -2.37
N ARG A 58 9.84 1.70 -1.07
CA ARG A 58 10.24 0.40 -0.51
C ARG A 58 9.03 -0.51 -0.33
N PRO A 59 9.13 -1.81 -0.66
CA PRO A 59 8.13 -2.79 -0.31
C PRO A 59 7.89 -2.86 1.21
N VAL A 60 6.63 -2.70 1.62
CA VAL A 60 6.19 -2.78 3.01
C VAL A 60 4.91 -3.59 3.11
N ALA A 61 4.69 -4.17 4.29
CA ALA A 61 3.48 -4.89 4.62
C ALA A 61 2.57 -4.04 5.52
N THR A 62 1.27 -4.08 5.27
CA THR A 62 0.26 -3.47 6.13
C THR A 62 -0.88 -4.44 6.37
N ARG A 63 -1.52 -4.35 7.54
CA ARG A 63 -2.79 -5.04 7.82
C ARG A 63 -3.99 -4.19 7.45
N GLN A 64 -3.77 -2.95 7.03
CA GLN A 64 -4.82 -2.09 6.50
C GLN A 64 -5.20 -2.54 5.10
N MET A 65 -6.48 -2.36 4.77
CA MET A 65 -6.98 -2.65 3.43
C MET A 65 -7.06 -1.35 2.64
N PRO A 66 -6.48 -1.29 1.43
CA PRO A 66 -6.72 -0.16 0.57
C PRO A 66 -8.21 -0.04 0.24
N LYS A 67 -8.66 1.18 -0.02
CA LYS A 67 -10.03 1.47 -0.48
C LYS A 67 -10.34 0.83 -1.83
N VAL A 68 -9.31 0.62 -2.66
CA VAL A 68 -9.42 0.04 -4.01
C VAL A 68 -8.20 -0.83 -4.27
N LEU A 69 -8.40 -2.09 -4.66
CA LEU A 69 -7.32 -3.01 -5.01
C LEU A 69 -6.77 -2.69 -6.41
N PRO A 70 -5.49 -3.02 -6.70
CA PRO A 70 -4.97 -2.96 -8.06
C PRO A 70 -5.78 -3.82 -9.03
N GLY A 71 -5.90 -3.36 -10.27
CA GLY A 71 -6.75 -3.96 -11.30
C GLY A 71 -8.25 -3.70 -11.13
N CYS A 72 -8.65 -2.90 -10.14
CA CYS A 72 -10.05 -2.54 -9.91
C CYS A 72 -10.33 -1.06 -10.16
N PHE A 73 -11.58 -0.76 -10.53
CA PHE A 73 -12.12 0.59 -10.48
C PHE A 73 -12.62 0.92 -9.07
N GLY A 74 -12.46 2.16 -8.65
CA GLY A 74 -13.09 2.64 -7.43
C GLY A 74 -13.11 4.15 -7.30
N LYS A 75 -13.82 4.63 -6.28
CA LYS A 75 -13.97 6.06 -5.99
C LYS A 75 -12.98 6.48 -4.93
N LEU A 76 -12.06 7.36 -5.28
CA LEU A 76 -11.09 7.93 -4.35
C LEU A 76 -11.18 9.45 -4.33
N THR A 77 -10.90 10.05 -3.18
CA THR A 77 -10.94 11.50 -2.97
C THR A 77 -9.57 12.09 -3.20
N CYS A 78 -9.48 13.16 -3.98
CA CYS A 78 -8.24 13.90 -4.15
C CYS A 78 -7.94 14.68 -2.86
N VAL A 79 -6.77 14.45 -2.27
CA VAL A 79 -6.31 15.12 -1.05
C VAL A 79 -5.30 16.21 -1.34
N GLU A 80 -4.50 16.06 -2.39
CA GLU A 80 -3.48 17.04 -2.77
C GLU A 80 -3.36 17.12 -4.29
N VAL A 81 -2.94 18.29 -4.80
CA VAL A 81 -2.44 18.47 -6.16
C VAL A 81 -1.16 19.28 -6.07
N ASN A 82 -0.10 18.78 -6.70
CA ASN A 82 1.19 19.46 -6.75
C ASN A 82 1.74 19.51 -8.20
N ARG A 83 3.04 19.74 -8.35
CA ARG A 83 3.68 19.94 -9.67
C ARG A 83 3.68 18.68 -10.54
N VAL A 84 3.53 17.49 -9.97
CA VAL A 84 3.62 16.22 -10.73
C VAL A 84 2.24 15.61 -11.02
N GLY A 85 1.21 15.94 -10.24
CA GLY A 85 -0.13 15.40 -10.43
C GLY A 85 -1.05 15.61 -9.23
N ALA A 86 -2.10 14.81 -9.18
CA ALA A 86 -3.03 14.74 -8.06
C ALA A 86 -2.76 13.49 -7.21
N PHE A 87 -3.01 13.58 -5.91
CA PHE A 87 -2.87 12.48 -4.97
C PHE A 87 -4.24 12.14 -4.41
N LEU A 88 -4.58 10.85 -4.47
CA LEU A 88 -5.87 10.33 -4.07
C LEU A 88 -5.72 9.49 -2.80
N ASP A 89 -6.57 9.75 -1.83
CA ASP A 89 -6.63 9.03 -0.56
C ASP A 89 -6.95 7.56 -0.81
N TRP A 90 -5.93 6.71 -0.68
CA TRP A 90 -6.03 5.28 -0.91
C TRP A 90 -6.52 4.51 0.32
N GLY A 91 -6.61 5.17 1.47
CA GLY A 91 -6.87 4.53 2.76
C GLY A 91 -5.65 3.82 3.35
N LEU A 92 -4.46 4.01 2.77
CA LEU A 92 -3.19 3.51 3.29
C LEU A 92 -2.28 4.69 3.67
N ALA A 93 -1.09 4.40 4.19
CA ALA A 93 -0.11 5.43 4.55
C ALA A 93 0.37 6.28 3.35
N LYS A 94 0.26 5.74 2.13
CA LYS A 94 0.60 6.40 0.87
C LYS A 94 -0.67 6.70 0.07
N ASP A 95 -0.73 7.90 -0.49
CA ASP A 95 -1.75 8.30 -1.45
C ASP A 95 -1.38 7.85 -2.87
N LEU A 96 -2.38 7.55 -3.70
CA LEU A 96 -2.18 7.18 -5.08
C LEU A 96 -1.97 8.41 -5.97
N MET A 97 -0.87 8.44 -6.67
CA MET A 97 -0.57 9.49 -7.65
C MET A 97 -1.37 9.25 -8.94
N VAL A 98 -2.01 10.31 -9.43
CA VAL A 98 -2.59 10.38 -10.77
C VAL A 98 -1.84 11.47 -11.55
N PRO A 99 -0.88 11.09 -12.42
CA PRO A 99 -0.12 12.05 -13.23
C PRO A 99 -1.03 12.90 -14.11
N PHE A 100 -0.63 14.14 -14.39
CA PHE A 100 -1.45 15.04 -15.23
C PHE A 100 -1.78 14.50 -16.63
N ARG A 101 -0.95 13.61 -17.17
CA ARG A 101 -1.15 12.91 -18.45
C ARG A 101 -2.27 11.87 -18.41
N GLU A 102 -2.52 11.29 -17.24
CA GLU A 102 -3.56 10.26 -17.03
C GLU A 102 -4.90 10.87 -16.56
N GLN A 103 -4.95 12.19 -16.36
CA GLN A 103 -6.17 12.90 -15.93
C GLN A 103 -7.00 13.35 -17.13
N ARG A 104 -8.22 12.83 -17.26
CA ARG A 104 -9.22 13.33 -18.23
C ARG A 104 -9.55 14.81 -18.02
N SER A 105 -9.60 15.25 -16.77
CA SER A 105 -9.78 16.64 -16.34
C SER A 105 -8.97 16.88 -15.09
N ARG A 106 -8.48 18.11 -14.89
CA ARG A 106 -7.69 18.46 -13.69
C ARG A 106 -8.48 18.13 -12.42
N MET A 107 -7.89 17.27 -11.59
CA MET A 107 -8.45 16.91 -10.30
C MET A 107 -8.30 18.06 -9.30
N LYS A 108 -9.21 18.13 -8.32
CA LYS A 108 -9.26 19.18 -7.30
C LYS A 108 -9.30 18.55 -5.91
N PRO A 109 -8.53 19.07 -4.94
CA PRO A 109 -8.61 18.61 -3.55
C PRO A 109 -10.05 18.67 -3.02
N GLY A 110 -10.44 17.66 -2.26
CA GLY A 110 -11.79 17.47 -1.71
C GLY A 110 -12.81 16.87 -2.68
N SER A 111 -12.50 16.74 -3.98
CA SER A 111 -13.38 16.10 -4.95
C SER A 111 -13.10 14.61 -5.11
N THR A 112 -14.14 13.81 -5.39
CA THR A 112 -14.03 12.36 -5.57
C THR A 112 -14.08 11.98 -7.06
N TYR A 113 -13.23 11.04 -7.46
CA TYR A 113 -13.08 10.58 -8.84
C TYR A 113 -13.16 9.06 -8.92
N VAL A 114 -13.74 8.54 -10.02
CA VAL A 114 -13.61 7.13 -10.37
C VAL A 114 -12.27 6.95 -11.06
N VAL A 115 -11.44 6.05 -10.53
CA VAL A 115 -10.12 5.73 -11.06
C VAL A 115 -9.94 4.22 -11.20
N HIS A 116 -9.03 3.80 -12.07
CA HIS A 116 -8.53 2.42 -12.15
C HIS A 116 -7.14 2.37 -11.53
N VAL A 117 -6.95 1.52 -10.52
CA VAL A 117 -5.65 1.39 -9.82
C VAL A 117 -4.78 0.39 -10.56
N HIS A 118 -3.52 0.73 -10.79
CA HIS A 118 -2.52 -0.15 -11.39
C HIS A 118 -1.30 -0.23 -10.49
N VAL A 119 -0.58 -1.34 -10.58
CA VAL A 119 0.80 -1.45 -10.10
C VAL A 119 1.69 -1.07 -11.29
N ASP A 120 2.61 -0.14 -11.10
CA ASP A 120 3.59 0.22 -12.13
C ASP A 120 4.50 -0.99 -12.41
N GLU A 121 4.86 -1.20 -13.68
CA GLU A 121 5.80 -2.26 -14.12
C GLU A 121 7.27 -1.90 -13.84
#